data_AF-A0A0K0DI60-F1
#
_entry.id   AF-A0A0K0DI60-F1
#
_cell.length_a   1.000
_cell.length_b   1.000
_cell.length_c   1.000
_cell.angle_alpha   90.00
_cell.angle_beta   90.00
_cell.angle_gamma   90.00
#
_symmetry.space_group_name_H-M   'P 1'
#
loop_
_entity.id
_entity.type
_entity.pdbx_description
1 polymer ?
#
loop_
_entity_poly.entity_id
_entity_poly.type
_entity_poly.pdbx_seq_one_letter_code
_entity_poly.pdbx_strand_id
1 'polypeptide(L)' 'MLARHGGAIVLEKHELANSTKIAEAINTVLKDKSIYSYSMNARKLAEMLVNQPISAKQLMIRHAEFAAR' A
#
# COMPACT_ATOMS: atom_id res chain seq x y z
N MET A 1 -0.07 1.67 5.04
CA MET A 1 -1.28 1.90 4.20
C MET A 1 -1.38 0.86 3.09
N LEU A 2 -0.35 0.65 2.27
CA LEU A 2 -0.34 -0.37 1.19
C LEU A 2 -0.54 -1.81 1.70
N ALA A 3 0.28 -2.26 2.64
CA ALA A 3 0.14 -3.58 3.25
C ALA A 3 -1.17 -3.76 4.03
N ARG A 4 -1.66 -2.68 4.67
CA ARG A 4 -2.96 -2.67 5.38
C ARG A 4 -4.13 -2.98 4.45
N HIS A 5 -4.05 -2.59 3.19
CA HIS A 5 -5.07 -2.90 2.18
C HIS A 5 -4.73 -4.14 1.35
N GLY A 6 -3.74 -4.95 1.77
CA GLY A 6 -3.38 -6.19 1.08
C GLY A 6 -2.74 -5.99 -0.30
N GLY A 7 -2.23 -4.79 -0.59
CA GLY A 7 -1.59 -4.47 -1.87
C GLY A 7 -0.07 -4.57 -1.86
N ALA A 8 0.56 -4.89 -0.73
CA ALA A 8 2.01 -5.01 -0.60
C ALA A 8 2.43 -5.94 0.54
N ILE A 9 3.64 -6.49 0.46
CA ILE A 9 4.33 -7.21 1.54
C ILE A 9 5.29 -6.23 2.22
N VAL A 10 5.38 -6.28 3.55
CA VAL A 10 6.35 -5.50 4.32
C VAL A 10 7.59 -6.35 4.55
N LEU A 11 8.75 -5.78 4.25
CA LEU A 11 10.05 -6.32 4.61
C LEU A 11 10.77 -5.31 5.51
N GLU A 12 11.40 -5.79 6.56
CA GLU A 12 12.26 -5.00 7.42
C GLU A 12 13.64 -4.81 6.77
N LYS A 13 14.31 -3.69 7.09
CA LYS A 13 15.59 -3.32 6.47
C LYS A 13 16.65 -4.41 6.59
N HIS A 14 16.70 -5.11 7.72
CA HIS A 14 17.69 -6.15 7.98
C HIS A 14 17.42 -7.44 7.18
N GLU A 15 16.19 -7.63 6.70
CA GLU A 15 15.80 -8.78 5.87
C GLU A 15 16.30 -8.63 4.43
N LEU A 16 16.65 -7.41 4.01
CA LEU A 16 17.12 -7.13 2.65
C LEU A 16 18.49 -7.75 2.35
N ALA A 17 19.28 -8.11 3.36
CA ALA A 17 20.51 -8.85 3.17
C ALA A 17 20.27 -10.32 2.80
N ASN A 18 19.06 -10.84 3.05
CA ASN A 18 18.68 -12.21 2.76
C ASN A 18 18.04 -12.32 1.37
N SER A 19 18.83 -12.77 0.40
CA SER A 19 18.41 -12.92 -0.99
C SER A 19 17.27 -13.92 -1.18
N THR A 20 17.20 -14.99 -0.37
CA THR A 20 16.11 -15.99 -0.48
C THR A 20 14.79 -15.37 -0.03
N LYS A 21 14.80 -14.60 1.05
CA LYS A 21 13.62 -13.91 1.56
C LYS A 21 13.07 -12.88 0.58
N ILE A 22 13.95 -12.15 -0.11
CA ILE A 22 13.54 -11.24 -1.19
C ILE A 22 12.91 -12.03 -2.35
N ALA A 23 13.56 -13.10 -2.80
CA ALA A 23 13.06 -13.90 -3.91
C ALA A 23 11.70 -14.54 -3.60
N GLU A 24 11.50 -15.00 -2.37
CA GLU A 24 10.21 -15.50 -1.89
C GLU A 24 9.14 -14.41 -1.90
N ALA A 25 9.42 -13.23 -1.33
CA ALA A 25 8.46 -12.12 -1.32
C ALA A 25 8.04 -11.70 -2.73
N ILE A 26 8.99 -11.63 -3.68
CA ILE A 26 8.68 -11.34 -5.09
C ILE A 26 7.81 -12.45 -5.70
N ASN A 27 8.16 -13.72 -5.49
CA ASN A 27 7.36 -14.84 -5.98
C ASN A 27 5.95 -14.82 -5.38
N THR A 28 5.80 -14.52 -4.09
CA THR A 28 4.49 -14.39 -3.44
C THR A 28 3.65 -13.30 -4.10
N VAL A 29 4.20 -12.10 -4.30
CA VAL A 29 3.43 -11.01 -4.94
C VAL A 29 3.01 -11.37 -6.37
N LEU A 30 3.88 -12.05 -7.13
CA LEU A 30 3.62 -12.35 -8.55
C LEU A 30 2.78 -13.61 -8.79
N LYS A 31 2.93 -14.64 -7.95
CA LYS A 31 2.36 -15.98 -8.19
C LYS A 31 1.23 -16.35 -7.25
N ASP A 32 0.89 -15.52 -6.26
CA ASP A 32 -0.26 -15.79 -5.41
C ASP A 32 -1.55 -15.77 -6.25
N LYS A 33 -2.11 -16.96 -6.45
CA LYS A 33 -3.33 -17.21 -7.23
C LYS A 33 -4.60 -17.22 -6.38
N SER A 34 -4.50 -16.91 -5.08
CA SER A 34 -5.68 -16.79 -4.22
C SER A 34 -6.66 -15.74 -4.78
N ILE A 35 -7.95 -15.95 -4.53
CA ILE A 35 -9.10 -15.15 -5.01
C ILE A 35 -8.99 -13.64 -4.69
N TYR A 36 -8.02 -13.22 -3.88
CA TYR A 36 -7.70 -11.83 -3.55
C TYR A 36 -6.22 -11.50 -3.82
N SER A 37 -5.83 -11.41 -5.09
CA SER A 37 -4.45 -11.08 -5.49
C SER A 37 -4.03 -9.68 -5.05
N TYR A 38 -2.73 -9.50 -4.79
CA TYR A 38 -2.13 -8.19 -4.53
C TYR A 38 -2.49 -7.13 -5.59
N SER A 39 -2.60 -7.54 -6.87
CA SER A 39 -2.98 -6.66 -7.97
C SER A 39 -4.42 -6.16 -7.87
N MET A 40 -5.37 -7.01 -7.48
CA MET A 40 -6.77 -6.62 -7.28
C MET A 40 -6.92 -5.62 -6.14
N ASN A 41 -6.23 -5.89 -5.03
CA ASN A 41 -6.21 -4.99 -3.88
C ASN A 41 -5.57 -3.64 -4.20
N ALA A 42 -4.45 -3.65 -4.93
CA ALA A 42 -3.80 -2.43 -5.42
C ALA A 42 -4.73 -1.61 -6.33
N ARG A 43 -5.46 -2.27 -7.25
CA ARG A 43 -6.42 -1.59 -8.14
C ARG A 43 -7.58 -0.98 -7.36
N LYS A 44 -8.20 -1.74 -6.44
CA LYS A 44 -9.25 -1.21 -5.56
C LYS A 44 -8.77 0.00 -4.76
N LEU A 45 -7.55 -0.05 -4.24
CA LEU A 45 -6.96 1.07 -3.52
C LEU A 45 -6.77 2.29 -4.41
N ALA A 46 -6.31 2.11 -5.64
CA ALA A 46 -6.19 3.18 -6.63
C ALA A 46 -7.56 3.82 -6.92
N GLU A 47 -8.59 3.00 -7.17
CA GLU A 47 -9.96 3.47 -7.37
C GLU A 47 -10.49 4.26 -6.16
N MET A 48 -10.21 3.80 -4.93
CA MET A 48 -10.56 4.53 -3.72
C MET A 48 -9.84 5.89 -3.61
N LEU A 49 -8.55 5.95 -3.95
CA LEU A 49 -7.76 7.18 -3.91
C LEU A 49 -8.23 8.23 -4.93
N VAL A 50 -8.60 7.78 -6.14
CA VAL A 50 -9.12 8.66 -7.20
C VAL A 50 -10.50 9.21 -6.82
N ASN A 51 -11.34 8.38 -6.21
CA ASN A 51 -12.72 8.74 -5.88
C ASN A 51 -12.88 9.27 -4.44
N GLN A 52 -11.81 9.75 -3.80
CA GLN A 52 -11.94 10.33 -2.47
C GLN A 52 -12.79 11.61 -2.51
N PRO A 53 -13.71 11.80 -1.55
CA PRO A 53 -14.61 12.96 -1.53
C PRO A 53 -13.88 14.28 -1.27
N ILE A 54 -12.66 14.22 -0.72
CA ILE A 54 -11.82 15.38 -0.45
C ILE A 54 -10.45 15.08 -1.06
N SER A 55 -9.95 16.00 -1.87
CA SER A 55 -8.61 15.87 -2.45
C SER A 55 -7.53 15.88 -1.37
N ALA A 56 -6.42 15.18 -1.61
CA ALA A 56 -5.27 15.16 -0.71
C ALA A 56 -4.77 16.57 -0.36
N LYS A 57 -4.77 17.49 -1.34
CA LYS A 57 -4.41 18.91 -1.14
C LYS A 57 -5.32 19.57 -0.11
N GLN A 58 -6.64 19.44 -0.25
CA GLN A 58 -7.58 20.09 0.64
C GLN A 58 -7.57 19.45 2.04
N LEU A 59 -7.39 18.13 2.11
CA LEU A 59 -7.24 17.42 3.38
C LEU A 59 -5.98 17.90 4.13
N MET A 60 -4.86 18.08 3.44
CA MET A 60 -3.62 18.62 4.01
C MET A 60 -3.84 20.03 4.60
N ILE A 61 -4.48 20.93 3.85
CA ILE A 61 -4.75 22.30 4.31
C ILE A 61 -5.61 22.28 5.58
N ARG A 62 -6.70 21.49 5.59
CA ARG A 62 -7.57 21.37 6.77
C ARG A 62 -6.81 20.84 8.01
N HIS A 63 -5.91 19.89 7.83
CA HIS A 63 -5.09 19.38 8.94
C HIS A 63 -4.09 20.44 9.44
N ALA A 64 -3.46 21.20 8.55
CA ALA A 64 -2.57 22.28 8.92
C ALA A 64 -3.30 23.41 9.66
N GLU A 65 -4.48 23.81 9.16
CA GLU A 65 -5.35 24.80 9.82
C GLU A 65 -5.81 24.32 11.19
N PHE A 66 -6.18 23.05 11.34
CA PHE A 66 -6.55 22.47 12.62
C PHE A 66 -5.38 22.49 13.61
N ALA A 67 -4.16 22.14 13.17
CA ALA A 67 -2.99 22.11 14.04
C ALA A 67 -2.48 23.51 14.44
N ALA A 68 -2.80 24.53 13.64
CA ALA A 68 -2.43 25.93 13.91
C ALA A 68 -3.43 26.68 14.82
N ARG A 69 -4.60 26.09 15.10
CA ARG A 69 -5.58 26.60 16.07
C ARG A 69 -5.23 26.16 17.48
#